data_AF-A0A243RQY4-F1
#
_entry.id   AF-A0A243RQY4-F1
#
_cell.length_a   1.000
_cell.length_b   1.000
_cell.length_c   1.000
_cell.angle_alpha   90.00
_cell.angle_beta   90.00
_cell.angle_gamma   90.00
#
_symmetry.space_group_name_H-M   'P 1'
#
loop_
_entity.id
_entity.type
_entity.pdbx_description
1 polymer ?
#
loop_
_entity_poly.entity_id
_entity_poly.type
_entity_poly.pdbx_seq_one_letter_code
_entity_poly.pdbx_strand_id
1 'polypeptide(L)'
;MFLRKGKALGLKGAGGYYANWAGMRSGAQDVRERAEYVAAVRDELQALFAAEGNPLGGDQYGAELAKTFPAQKEAIFDLFRSHIDYLDGVRDGLVNGAKAYETAEGPEG
;
A
#
# COMPACT_ATOMS: atom_id res chain seq x y z
N MET A 1 -11.08 12.96 0.60
CA MET A 1 -12.46 13.21 0.13
C MET A 1 -12.45 13.20 -1.39
N PHE A 2 -13.06 12.19 -2.04
CA PHE A 2 -12.93 11.93 -3.50
C PHE A 2 -14.01 12.58 -4.37
N LEU A 3 -14.86 13.41 -3.78
CA LEU A 3 -15.98 14.06 -4.45
C LEU A 3 -15.71 15.56 -4.58
N ARG A 4 -15.82 16.10 -5.79
CA ARG A 4 -15.62 17.54 -6.05
C ARG A 4 -16.94 18.19 -6.45
N LYS A 5 -17.23 19.36 -5.90
CA LYS A 5 -18.45 20.12 -6.19
C LYS A 5 -18.31 20.82 -7.55
N GLY A 6 -19.07 20.39 -8.56
CA GLY A 6 -19.11 21.00 -9.89
C GLY A 6 -20.45 21.70 -10.16
N LYS A 7 -20.42 22.86 -10.83
CA LYS A 7 -21.63 23.57 -11.26
C LYS A 7 -22.01 23.05 -12.65
N ALA A 8 -23.10 22.29 -12.75
CA ALA A 8 -23.61 21.82 -14.03
C ALA A 8 -23.94 23.01 -14.94
N LEU A 9 -23.31 23.05 -16.12
CA LEU A 9 -23.71 23.94 -17.20
C LEU A 9 -25.06 23.47 -17.73
N GLY A 10 -26.15 24.08 -17.24
CA GLY A 10 -27.43 24.10 -17.97
C GLY A 10 -28.62 23.37 -17.38
N LEU A 11 -28.50 22.55 -16.34
CA LEU A 11 -29.67 21.91 -15.70
C LEU A 11 -29.95 22.52 -14.33
N LYS A 12 -31.04 23.29 -14.26
CA LYS A 12 -31.62 23.78 -12.99
C LYS A 12 -31.92 22.58 -12.08
N GLY A 13 -31.11 22.39 -11.03
CA GLY A 13 -31.56 21.69 -9.83
C GLY A 13 -30.86 20.40 -9.40
N ALA A 14 -29.82 19.90 -10.06
CA ALA A 14 -29.09 18.72 -9.59
C ALA A 14 -27.63 19.06 -9.21
N GLY A 15 -27.39 19.30 -7.92
CA GLY A 15 -26.03 19.37 -7.38
C GLY A 15 -25.42 17.97 -7.34
N GLY A 16 -24.83 17.51 -8.44
CA GLY A 16 -24.14 16.23 -8.52
C GLY A 16 -22.74 16.28 -7.90
N TYR A 17 -22.34 15.17 -7.26
CA TYR A 17 -20.95 14.92 -6.94
C TYR A 17 -20.33 14.14 -8.10
N TYR A 18 -19.30 14.69 -8.73
CA TYR A 18 -18.52 13.97 -9.74
C TYR A 18 -17.38 13.20 -9.07
N ALA A 19 -17.08 12.01 -9.58
CA ALA A 19 -15.98 11.22 -9.08
C ALA A 19 -14.65 11.83 -9.53
N ASN A 20 -13.74 12.10 -8.60
CA ASN A 20 -12.41 12.61 -8.95
C ASN A 20 -11.47 11.46 -9.34
N TRP A 21 -11.59 10.92 -10.56
CA TRP A 21 -10.70 9.84 -11.04
C TRP A 21 -9.24 10.27 -11.09
N ALA A 22 -8.94 11.54 -11.37
CA ALA A 22 -7.57 12.07 -11.30
C ALA A 22 -7.00 11.96 -9.87
N GLY A 23 -7.81 12.26 -8.86
CA GLY A 23 -7.46 12.07 -7.45
C GLY A 23 -7.29 10.60 -7.05
N MET A 24 -8.10 9.70 -7.62
CA MET A 24 -7.94 8.25 -7.41
C MET A 24 -6.64 7.72 -8.02
N ARG A 25 -6.28 8.17 -9.24
CA ARG A 25 -5.01 7.82 -9.87
C ARG A 25 -3.80 8.35 -9.09
N SER A 26 -3.86 9.60 -8.63
CA SER A 26 -2.83 10.18 -7.76
C SER A 26 -2.69 9.37 -6.47
N GLY A 27 -3.80 9.04 -5.82
CA GLY A 27 -3.78 8.21 -4.60
C GLY A 27 -3.24 6.80 -4.85
N ALA A 28 -3.51 6.19 -6.00
CA ALA A 28 -2.94 4.91 -6.37
C ALA A 28 -1.41 4.99 -6.51
N GLN A 29 -0.89 6.10 -7.05
CA GLN A 29 0.54 6.34 -7.15
C GLN A 29 1.18 6.50 -5.76
N ASP A 30 0.58 7.29 -4.88
CA ASP A 30 1.08 7.47 -3.51
C ASP A 30 1.14 6.13 -2.74
N VAL A 31 0.10 5.30 -2.90
CA VAL A 31 0.05 3.97 -2.26
C VAL A 31 1.11 3.04 -2.83
N ARG A 32 1.36 3.11 -4.15
CA ARG A 32 2.43 2.34 -4.80
C ARG A 32 3.80 2.72 -4.25
N GLU A 33 4.11 4.02 -4.19
CA GLU A 33 5.40 4.50 -3.66
C GLU A 33 5.60 4.03 -2.20
N ARG A 34 4.53 3.98 -1.42
CA ARG A 34 4.58 3.45 -0.05
C ARG A 34 4.82 1.95 -0.01
N ALA A 35 4.22 1.17 -0.90
CA ALA A 35 4.49 -0.27 -1.01
C ALA A 35 5.94 -0.54 -1.41
N GLU A 36 6.47 0.23 -2.37
CA GLU A 36 7.87 0.16 -2.81
C GLU A 36 8.83 0.52 -1.66
N TYR A 37 8.53 1.56 -0.87
CA TYR A 37 9.30 1.90 0.32
C TYR A 37 9.31 0.78 1.37
N VAL A 38 8.14 0.20 1.69
CA VAL A 38 8.05 -0.89 2.67
C VAL A 38 8.80 -2.14 2.19
N ALA A 39 8.75 -2.44 0.89
CA ALA A 39 9.51 -3.53 0.28
C ALA A 39 11.02 -3.28 0.39
N ALA A 40 11.50 -2.06 0.15
CA ALA A 40 12.91 -1.71 0.32
C ALA A 40 13.39 -1.91 1.76
N VAL A 41 12.61 -1.45 2.75
CA VAL A 41 12.92 -1.65 4.18
C VAL A 41 12.99 -3.14 4.55
N ARG A 42 12.05 -3.95 4.03
CA ARG A 42 12.08 -5.41 4.20
C ARG A 42 13.37 -6.01 3.65
N ASP A 43 13.76 -5.61 2.44
CA ASP A 43 14.92 -6.15 1.75
C ASP A 43 16.23 -5.75 2.44
N GLU A 44 16.33 -4.52 2.94
CA GLU A 44 17.44 -4.06 3.78
C GLU A 44 17.56 -4.89 5.06
N LEU A 45 16.44 -5.13 5.75
CA LEU A 45 16.41 -5.95 6.97
C LEU A 45 16.80 -7.41 6.67
N GLN A 46 16.34 -7.96 5.54
CA GLN A 46 16.72 -9.30 5.11
C GLN A 46 18.22 -9.39 4.80
N ALA A 47 18.78 -8.37 4.16
CA ALA A 47 20.21 -8.27 3.89
C ALA A 47 21.03 -8.19 5.18
N LEU A 48 20.58 -7.41 6.17
CA LEU A 48 21.22 -7.35 7.50
C LEU A 48 21.26 -8.72 8.18
N PHE A 49 20.13 -9.43 8.23
CA PHE A 49 20.10 -10.78 8.79
C PHE A 49 20.96 -11.79 8.02
N ALA A 50 21.15 -11.61 6.71
CA ALA A 50 22.02 -12.45 5.91
C ALA A 50 23.52 -12.13 6.13
N ALA A 51 23.86 -10.85 6.33
CA ALA A 51 25.22 -10.37 6.49
C ALA A 51 25.79 -10.59 7.90
N GLU A 52 25.00 -10.34 8.95
CA GLU A 52 25.49 -10.36 10.34
C GLU A 52 25.48 -11.76 10.98
N GLY A 53 24.89 -12.77 10.34
CA GLY A 53 24.84 -14.13 10.91
C GLY A 53 23.97 -14.19 12.17
N ASN A 54 24.50 -14.67 13.30
CA ASN A 54 23.79 -14.73 14.59
C ASN A 54 23.93 -13.39 15.34
N PRO A 55 22.96 -12.45 15.28
CA PRO A 55 23.08 -11.14 15.94
C PRO A 55 22.98 -11.22 17.47
N LEU A 56 22.82 -12.43 18.02
CA LEU A 56 22.38 -12.64 19.39
C LEU A 56 23.52 -12.74 20.40
N GLY A 57 24.78 -12.65 19.95
CA GLY A 57 25.94 -12.84 20.81
C GLY A 57 26.14 -14.29 21.25
N GLY A 58 27.34 -14.61 21.73
CA GLY A 58 27.73 -15.98 22.13
C GLY A 58 27.42 -16.34 23.58
N ASP A 59 26.63 -15.54 24.30
CA ASP A 59 26.33 -15.75 25.71
C ASP A 59 25.04 -16.59 25.93
N GLN A 60 24.71 -16.83 27.21
CA GLN A 60 23.51 -17.59 27.59
C GLN A 60 22.20 -16.93 27.11
N TYR A 61 22.16 -15.60 26.98
CA TYR A 61 20.99 -14.89 26.45
C TYR A 61 20.90 -15.08 24.93
N GLY A 62 22.03 -15.07 24.22
CA GLY A 62 22.11 -15.35 22.81
C GLY A 62 21.70 -16.78 22.45
N ALA A 63 22.04 -17.75 23.29
CA ALA A 63 21.61 -19.15 23.12
C ALA A 63 20.10 -19.34 23.32
N GLU A 64 19.48 -18.61 24.25
CA GLU A 64 18.03 -18.64 24.44
C GLU A 64 17.28 -17.87 23.35
N LEU A 65 17.77 -16.71 22.92
CA LEU A 65 17.18 -16.00 21.78
C LEU A 65 17.32 -16.82 20.49
N ALA A 66 18.41 -17.58 20.30
CA ALA A 66 18.60 -18.38 19.09
C ALA A 66 17.51 -19.45 18.88
N LYS A 67 16.83 -19.86 19.96
CA LYS A 67 15.71 -20.81 19.89
C LYS A 67 14.43 -20.18 19.33
N THR A 68 14.16 -18.92 19.66
CA THR A 68 12.91 -18.22 19.29
C THR A 68 13.08 -17.32 18.07
N PHE A 69 14.31 -16.88 17.82
CA PHE A 69 14.65 -15.92 16.78
C PHE A 69 14.29 -16.36 15.36
N PRO A 70 14.44 -17.64 14.92
CA PRO A 70 13.96 -18.05 13.61
C PRO A 70 12.46 -17.82 13.43
N ALA A 71 11.65 -18.17 14.43
CA ALA A 71 10.20 -17.96 14.37
C ALA A 71 9.83 -16.47 14.40
N GLN A 72 10.56 -15.67 15.20
CA GLN A 72 10.37 -14.21 15.23
C GLN A 72 10.75 -13.57 13.89
N LYS A 73 11.85 -14.02 13.27
CA LYS A 73 12.30 -13.56 11.95
C LYS A 73 11.22 -13.81 10.89
N GLU A 74 10.71 -15.05 10.81
CA GLU A 74 9.62 -15.38 9.89
C GLU A 74 8.38 -14.51 10.15
N ALA A 75 7.96 -14.36 11.41
CA ALA A 75 6.81 -13.53 11.75
C ALA A 75 6.98 -12.05 11.34
N ILE A 76 8.18 -11.49 11.46
CA ILE A 76 8.49 -10.12 11.01
C ILE A 76 8.34 -10.02 9.49
N PHE A 77 8.92 -10.94 8.73
CA PHE A 77 8.83 -10.92 7.27
C PHE A 77 7.42 -11.20 6.75
N ASP A 78 6.65 -12.02 7.46
CA ASP A 78 5.23 -12.24 7.18
C ASP A 78 4.40 -10.97 7.36
N LEU A 79 4.68 -10.18 8.40
CA LEU A 79 4.03 -8.87 8.61
C LEU A 79 4.37 -7.89 7.48
N PHE A 80 5.63 -7.83 7.04
CA PHE A 80 6.01 -7.02 5.88
C PHE A 80 5.24 -7.43 4.62
N ARG A 81 5.19 -8.73 4.33
CA ARG A 81 4.48 -9.25 3.16
C ARG A 81 2.99 -8.91 3.22
N SER A 82 2.33 -9.20 4.33
CA SER A 82 0.90 -8.89 4.54
C SER A 82 0.59 -7.40 4.38
N HIS A 83 1.48 -6.53 4.87
CA HIS A 83 1.29 -5.09 4.72
C HIS A 83 1.45 -4.63 3.26
N ILE A 84 2.44 -5.17 2.53
CA ILE A 84 2.62 -4.88 1.09
C ILE A 84 1.40 -5.36 0.30
N ASP A 85 0.94 -6.59 0.54
CA ASP A 85 -0.25 -7.16 -0.13
C ASP A 85 -1.50 -6.28 0.11
N TYR A 86 -1.65 -5.76 1.33
CA TYR A 86 -2.71 -4.82 1.65
C TYR A 86 -2.61 -3.52 0.83
N LEU A 87 -1.40 -2.94 0.74
CA LEU A 87 -1.17 -1.70 -0.03
C LEU A 87 -1.44 -1.93 -1.53
N ASP A 88 -0.99 -3.05 -2.08
CA ASP A 88 -1.27 -3.44 -3.46
C ASP A 88 -2.77 -3.59 -3.71
N GLY A 89 -3.51 -4.21 -2.79
CA GLY A 89 -4.97 -4.31 -2.86
C GLY A 89 -5.67 -2.94 -2.85
N VAL A 90 -5.21 -2.00 -2.03
CA VAL A 90 -5.73 -0.62 -2.00
C VAL A 90 -5.45 0.10 -3.31
N ARG A 91 -4.22 -0.01 -3.84
CA ARG A 91 -3.84 0.56 -5.14
C ARG A 91 -4.75 0.05 -6.25
N ASP A 92 -4.93 -1.27 -6.33
CA ASP A 92 -5.72 -1.89 -7.38
C ASP A 92 -7.20 -1.46 -7.30
N GLY A 93 -7.73 -1.32 -6.08
CA GLY A 93 -9.07 -0.75 -5.85
C GLY A 93 -9.19 0.69 -6.38
N LEU A 94 -8.20 1.54 -6.13
CA LEU A 94 -8.18 2.92 -6.63
C LEU A 94 -8.06 3.00 -8.16
N VAL A 95 -7.20 2.18 -8.77
CA VAL A 95 -7.04 2.12 -10.24
C VAL A 95 -8.31 1.62 -10.90
N ASN A 96 -8.92 0.56 -10.37
CA ASN A 96 -10.15 -0.01 -10.92
C ASN A 96 -11.34 0.94 -10.74
N GLY A 97 -11.43 1.61 -9.59
CA GLY A 97 -12.42 2.65 -9.34
C GLY A 97 -12.28 3.82 -10.32
N ALA A 98 -11.05 4.31 -10.53
CA ALA A 98 -10.80 5.40 -11.49
C ALA A 98 -11.25 5.03 -12.91
N LYS A 99 -10.93 3.81 -13.37
CA LYS A 99 -11.35 3.30 -14.69
C LYS A 99 -12.88 3.19 -14.81
N ALA A 100 -13.54 2.69 -13.77
CA ALA A 100 -14.99 2.53 -13.77
C ALA A 100 -15.70 3.89 -13.89
N TYR A 101 -15.28 4.88 -13.12
CA TYR A 101 -15.85 6.24 -13.18
C TYR A 101 -15.54 6.96 -14.49
N GLU A 102 -14.31 6.86 -15.01
CA GLU A 102 -13.96 7.42 -16.32
C GLU A 102 -14.80 6.82 -17.46
N THR A 103 -15.11 5.53 -17.38
CA THR A 103 -16.00 4.86 -18.36
C THR A 103 -17.45 5.31 -18.22
N ALA A 104 -17.93 5.45 -16.98
CA ALA A 104 -19.31 5.86 -16.69
C ALA A 104 -19.59 7.34 -17.05
N GLU A 105 -18.57 8.21 -16.99
CA GLU A 105 -18.67 9.64 -17.33
C GLU A 105 -18.17 9.97 -18.77
N GLY A 106 -17.91 8.95 -19.62
CA GLY A 106 -17.56 9.09 -21.04
C GLY A 106 -18.70 9.60 -21.95
N PRO A 107 -18.46 9.87 -23.26
CA PRO A 107 -19.00 11.02 -24.02
C PRO A 107 -20.52 11.11 -24.31
N GLU A 108 -21.39 10.35 -23.64
CA GLU A 108 -22.85 10.45 -23.76
C GLU A 108 -23.57 10.77 -22.43
N GLY A 109 -22.89 11.46 -21.49
CA GLY A 109 -23.49 12.04 -20.28
C GLY A 109 -23.84 13.51 -20.41
#